data_AF-A0A0E3LHC3-F1
#
_entry.id   AF-A0A0E3LHC3-F1
#
_cell.length_a   1.000
_cell.length_b   1.000
_cell.length_c   1.000
_cell.angle_alpha   90.00
_cell.angle_beta   90.00
_cell.angle_gamma   90.00
#
_symmetry.space_group_name_H-M   'P 1'
#
loop_
_entity.id
_entity.type
_entity.pdbx_description
1 polymer ?
#
loop_
_entity_poly.entity_id
_entity_poly.type
_entity_poly.pdbx_seq_one_letter_code
_entity_poly.pdbx_strand_id
1 'polypeptide(L)'
;MSRINKKVAFFIVFLILVIIAGLFVKTPVDTETQVNDELKVGDMYIQFEDGISDSEVQTILESYNLTMNYSIKYNIDHPADKYYIMLDKDNWDIRRELSQKMKEEKKDWITSSPAHVIRKGDDYVFTVSEQAVQDENFLEILDKYDIQVKKSTWCYIRFEDGSKNWIPEKDAIRIKSELEKNENIFSIYLDYRY
;
A
#
# COMPACT_ATOMS: atom_id res chain seq x y z
N MET A 1 -43.12 -55.32 -37.60
CA MET A 1 -42.08 -55.15 -36.56
C MET A 1 -40.73 -55.46 -37.20
N SER A 2 -39.88 -54.45 -37.37
CA SER A 2 -38.58 -54.56 -38.03
C SER A 2 -37.65 -55.50 -37.25
N ARG A 3 -37.21 -56.61 -37.85
CA ARG A 3 -36.15 -57.48 -37.31
C ARG A 3 -34.81 -56.79 -37.55
N ILE A 4 -34.49 -55.80 -36.74
CA ILE A 4 -33.13 -55.25 -36.71
C ILE A 4 -32.22 -56.40 -36.28
N ASN A 5 -31.26 -56.76 -37.13
CA ASN A 5 -30.34 -57.85 -36.88
C ASN A 5 -29.57 -57.54 -35.58
N LYS A 6 -29.61 -58.43 -34.57
CA LYS A 6 -29.04 -58.18 -33.23
C LYS A 6 -27.59 -57.70 -33.27
N LYS A 7 -26.83 -58.13 -34.28
CA LYS A 7 -25.45 -57.67 -34.54
C LYS A 7 -25.37 -56.20 -34.92
N VAL A 8 -26.31 -55.70 -35.73
CA VAL A 8 -26.39 -54.30 -36.14
C VAL A 8 -26.80 -53.42 -34.96
N ALA A 9 -27.77 -53.86 -34.15
CA ALA A 9 -28.16 -53.14 -32.94
C ALA A 9 -26.99 -53.02 -31.94
N PHE A 10 -26.24 -54.11 -31.72
CA PHE A 10 -25.06 -54.10 -30.85
C PHE A 10 -23.98 -53.14 -31.37
N PHE A 11 -23.73 -53.13 -32.68
CA PHE A 11 -22.72 -52.27 -33.29
C PHE A 11 -23.07 -50.78 -33.17
N ILE A 12 -24.36 -50.44 -33.30
CA ILE A 12 -24.85 -49.06 -33.11
C ILE A 12 -24.66 -48.61 -31.65
N VAL A 13 -25.02 -49.46 -30.69
CA VAL A 13 -24.84 -49.15 -29.25
C VAL A 13 -23.36 -49.00 -28.91
N PHE A 14 -22.50 -49.85 -29.47
CA PHE A 14 -21.04 -49.75 -29.28
C PHE A 14 -20.48 -48.44 -29.83
N LEU A 15 -20.89 -48.00 -31.02
CA LEU A 15 -20.46 -46.72 -31.60
C LEU A 15 -20.90 -45.52 -30.75
N ILE A 16 -22.13 -45.55 -30.20
CA ILE A 16 -22.62 -44.51 -29.29
C ILE A 16 -21.77 -44.46 -28.02
N LEU A 17 -21.44 -45.62 -27.43
CA LEU A 17 -20.58 -45.69 -26.25
C LEU A 17 -19.16 -45.18 -26.53
N VAL A 18 -18.60 -45.43 -27.71
CA VAL A 18 -17.27 -44.91 -28.10
C VAL A 18 -17.29 -43.38 -28.25
N ILE A 19 -18.34 -42.81 -28.84
CA ILE A 19 -18.50 -41.35 -28.96
C ILE A 19 -18.67 -40.71 -27.58
N ILE A 20 -19.48 -41.32 -26.71
CA ILE A 20 -19.67 -40.85 -25.34
C ILE A 20 -18.36 -40.96 -24.56
N ALA A 21 -17.63 -42.07 -24.65
CA ALA A 21 -16.33 -42.24 -24.02
C ALA A 21 -15.32 -41.19 -24.52
N GLY A 22 -15.29 -40.92 -25.83
CA GLY A 22 -14.45 -39.88 -26.42
C GLY A 22 -14.77 -38.47 -25.93
N LEU A 23 -16.03 -38.17 -25.59
CA LEU A 23 -16.44 -36.91 -24.95
C LEU A 23 -15.97 -36.81 -23.48
N PHE A 24 -15.76 -37.94 -22.81
CA PHE A 24 -15.26 -38.00 -21.42
C PHE A 24 -13.74 -38.09 -21.31
N VAL A 25 -13.03 -38.43 -22.39
CA VAL A 25 -11.57 -38.24 -22.46
C VAL A 25 -11.32 -36.75 -22.63
N LYS A 26 -11.38 -36.00 -21.53
CA LYS A 26 -10.65 -34.73 -21.44
C LYS A 26 -9.18 -35.09 -21.69
N THR A 27 -8.65 -34.71 -22.85
CA THR A 27 -7.20 -34.56 -22.96
C THR A 27 -6.76 -33.75 -21.76
N PRO A 28 -5.77 -34.19 -20.97
CA PRO A 28 -5.12 -33.28 -20.05
C PRO A 28 -4.51 -32.24 -21.00
N VAL A 29 -5.17 -31.09 -21.10
CA VAL A 29 -4.48 -29.91 -21.58
C VAL A 29 -3.42 -29.74 -20.53
N ASP A 30 -2.18 -30.06 -20.89
CA ASP A 30 -0.99 -29.58 -20.20
C ASP A 30 -1.12 -28.06 -20.18
N THR A 31 -1.85 -27.59 -19.18
CA THR A 31 -1.98 -26.18 -18.86
C THR A 31 -0.89 -25.92 -17.84
N GLU A 32 0.35 -26.24 -18.18
CA GLU A 32 1.50 -25.56 -17.60
C GLU A 32 1.61 -24.18 -18.25
N THR A 33 0.54 -23.42 -18.21
CA THR A 33 0.70 -21.98 -18.09
C THR A 33 0.72 -21.74 -16.60
N GLN A 34 1.88 -21.94 -15.96
CA GLN A 34 2.18 -21.15 -14.77
C GLN A 34 2.21 -19.70 -15.26
N VAL A 35 1.04 -19.07 -15.32
CA VAL A 35 0.98 -17.62 -15.27
C VAL A 35 1.58 -17.32 -13.91
N ASN A 36 2.83 -16.88 -13.90
CA ASN A 36 3.45 -16.38 -12.69
C ASN A 36 2.76 -15.04 -12.40
N ASP A 37 1.54 -15.12 -11.86
CA ASP A 37 0.65 -14.03 -11.44
C ASP A 37 1.21 -13.30 -10.20
N GLU A 38 2.51 -13.37 -9.97
CA GLU A 38 3.16 -12.65 -8.89
C GLU A 38 3.12 -11.16 -9.22
N LEU A 39 2.38 -10.41 -8.40
CA LEU A 39 2.29 -8.96 -8.52
C LEU A 39 3.68 -8.35 -8.42
N LYS A 40 3.90 -7.34 -9.27
CA LYS A 40 5.21 -6.70 -9.44
C LYS A 40 5.17 -5.35 -8.78
N VAL A 41 6.02 -5.12 -7.80
CA VAL A 41 6.16 -3.80 -7.18
C VAL A 41 7.33 -3.08 -7.83
N GLY A 42 7.04 -1.98 -8.50
CA GLY A 42 8.06 -1.19 -9.19
C GLY A 42 8.80 -0.25 -8.27
N ASP A 43 8.06 0.32 -7.32
CA ASP A 43 8.47 1.52 -6.61
C ASP A 43 7.85 1.56 -5.20
N MET A 44 8.45 2.33 -4.30
CA MET A 44 8.02 2.48 -2.91
C MET A 44 8.15 3.94 -2.46
N TYR A 45 7.11 4.47 -1.82
CA TYR A 45 7.12 5.78 -1.18
C TYR A 45 7.16 5.60 0.33
N ILE A 46 8.04 6.32 1.00
CA ILE A 46 8.22 6.26 2.46
C ILE A 46 8.01 7.66 3.03
N GLN A 47 7.08 7.78 3.96
CA GLN A 47 6.86 8.98 4.74
C GLN A 47 7.66 8.90 6.04
N PHE A 48 8.56 9.85 6.24
CA PHE A 48 9.31 10.00 7.47
C PHE A 48 8.81 11.17 8.32
N GLU A 49 9.19 11.15 9.60
CA GLU A 49 9.09 12.30 10.50
C GLU A 49 9.84 13.52 9.93
N ASP A 50 9.43 14.70 10.40
CA ASP A 50 10.06 15.97 10.06
C ASP A 50 11.50 16.02 10.58
N GLY A 51 12.37 16.70 9.82
CA GLY A 51 13.76 16.90 10.21
C GLY A 51 14.72 15.75 9.96
N ILE A 52 14.26 14.59 9.45
CA ILE A 52 15.19 13.50 9.08
C ILE A 52 16.12 13.94 7.94
N SER A 53 17.42 13.65 8.05
CA SER A 53 18.40 13.95 7.00
C SER A 53 18.48 12.85 5.94
N ASP A 54 18.92 13.21 4.73
CA ASP A 54 19.19 12.24 3.65
C ASP A 54 20.16 11.12 4.09
N SER A 55 21.17 11.46 4.91
CA SER A 55 22.13 10.48 5.45
C SER A 55 21.50 9.52 6.45
N GLU A 56 20.55 9.99 7.27
CA GLU A 56 19.82 9.12 8.19
C GLU A 56 18.87 8.19 7.42
N VAL A 57 18.17 8.70 6.42
CA VAL A 57 17.33 7.88 5.53
C VAL A 57 18.19 6.80 4.86
N GLN A 58 19.36 7.17 4.32
CA GLN A 58 20.26 6.21 3.69
C GLN A 58 20.70 5.13 4.69
N THR A 59 21.10 5.53 5.90
CA THR A 59 21.53 4.61 6.97
C THR A 59 20.40 3.64 7.35
N ILE A 60 19.17 4.14 7.47
CA ILE A 60 17.99 3.30 7.73
C ILE A 60 17.85 2.27 6.62
N LEU A 61 17.84 2.68 5.36
CA LEU A 61 17.61 1.77 4.23
C LEU A 61 18.74 0.73 4.07
N GLU A 62 20.00 1.13 4.30
CA GLU A 62 21.15 0.22 4.29
C GLU A 62 21.08 -0.82 5.42
N SER A 63 20.55 -0.46 6.59
CA SER A 63 20.44 -1.37 7.75
C SER A 63 19.53 -2.57 7.51
N TYR A 64 18.57 -2.46 6.59
CA TYR A 64 17.66 -3.54 6.22
C TYR A 64 18.21 -4.45 5.11
N ASN A 65 19.48 -4.26 4.72
CA ASN A 65 20.22 -5.10 3.77
C ASN A 65 19.38 -5.47 2.54
N LEU A 66 18.83 -4.45 1.88
CA LEU A 66 18.06 -4.61 0.65
C LEU A 66 18.92 -5.36 -0.38
N THR A 67 18.55 -6.61 -0.68
CA THR A 67 19.37 -7.53 -1.49
C THR A 67 19.37 -7.25 -2.99
N MET A 68 18.84 -6.10 -3.39
CA MET A 68 18.54 -5.68 -4.76
C MET A 68 19.08 -4.28 -4.98
N ASN A 69 19.44 -3.92 -6.21
CA ASN A 69 19.79 -2.52 -6.46
C ASN A 69 18.53 -1.66 -6.47
N TYR A 70 18.67 -0.43 -6.01
CA TYR A 70 17.62 0.57 -6.00
C TYR A 70 18.24 1.95 -6.08
N SER A 71 17.45 2.94 -6.51
CA SER A 71 17.80 4.35 -6.40
C SER A 71 16.83 5.06 -5.46
N ILE A 72 17.34 6.05 -4.72
CA ILE A 72 16.56 6.86 -3.79
C ILE A 72 16.48 8.29 -4.32
N LYS A 73 15.28 8.86 -4.29
CA LYS A 73 15.06 10.30 -4.35
C LYS A 73 14.57 10.78 -2.99
N TYR A 74 15.33 11.67 -2.38
CA TYR A 74 15.01 12.27 -1.10
C TYR A 74 14.18 13.54 -1.27
N ASN A 75 13.42 13.88 -0.21
CA ASN A 75 12.63 15.10 -0.11
C ASN A 75 11.78 15.39 -1.36
N ILE A 76 11.10 14.36 -1.87
CA ILE A 76 10.20 14.52 -3.00
C ILE A 76 8.94 15.29 -2.57
N ASP A 77 8.40 16.12 -3.45
CA ASP A 77 7.14 16.80 -3.20
C ASP A 77 5.97 15.83 -3.42
N HIS A 78 5.63 15.07 -2.38
CA HIS A 78 4.49 14.16 -2.39
C HIS A 78 3.21 14.93 -1.97
N PRO A 79 2.13 14.87 -2.77
CA PRO A 79 0.95 15.71 -2.53
C PRO A 79 0.07 15.22 -1.36
N ALA A 80 0.13 13.93 -1.02
CA ALA A 80 -0.66 13.37 0.07
C ALA A 80 0.10 13.48 1.40
N ASP A 81 -0.63 13.80 2.48
CA ASP A 81 -0.16 13.74 3.87
C ASP A 81 1.17 14.47 4.12
N LYS A 82 1.33 15.63 3.45
CA LYS A 82 2.56 16.46 3.50
C LYS A 82 2.80 17.09 4.86
N TYR A 83 1.72 17.48 5.54
CA TYR A 83 1.77 18.12 6.85
C TYR A 83 1.05 17.25 7.87
N TYR A 84 1.51 17.33 9.11
CA TYR A 84 0.90 16.63 10.22
C TYR A 84 1.06 17.42 11.51
N ILE A 85 0.23 17.07 12.49
CA ILE A 85 0.41 17.44 13.89
C ILE A 85 0.62 16.15 14.69
N MET A 86 1.43 16.25 15.74
CA MET A 86 1.67 15.16 16.66
C MET A 86 1.06 15.53 18.01
N LEU A 87 0.16 14.68 18.50
CA LEU A 87 -0.57 14.89 19.74
C LEU A 87 -0.18 13.81 20.73
N ASP A 88 0.31 14.20 21.89
CA ASP A 88 0.42 13.28 23.02
C ASP A 88 -0.97 12.92 23.58
N LYS A 89 -0.97 12.03 24.57
CA LYS A 89 -2.18 11.57 25.24
C LYS A 89 -2.93 12.67 26.00
N ASP A 90 -2.24 13.68 26.50
CA ASP A 90 -2.81 14.76 27.31
C ASP A 90 -3.47 15.83 26.42
N ASN A 91 -2.97 15.98 25.20
CA ASN A 91 -3.45 16.92 24.20
C ASN A 91 -4.60 16.37 23.32
N TRP A 92 -5.14 15.19 23.64
CA TRP A 92 -6.23 14.57 22.87
C TRP A 92 -7.48 15.45 22.73
N ASP A 93 -7.75 16.31 23.72
CA ASP A 93 -8.92 17.19 23.76
C ASP A 93 -8.96 18.24 22.64
N ILE A 94 -7.81 18.60 22.06
CA ILE A 94 -7.73 19.54 20.93
C ILE A 94 -8.57 19.07 19.74
N ARG A 95 -8.70 17.76 19.54
CA ARG A 95 -9.47 17.18 18.45
C ARG A 95 -10.93 17.61 18.51
N ARG A 96 -11.50 17.76 19.71
CA ARG A 96 -12.88 18.23 19.89
C ARG A 96 -13.02 19.68 19.43
N GLU A 97 -12.08 20.54 19.83
CA GLU A 97 -12.06 21.96 19.46
C GLU A 97 -11.87 22.14 17.95
N LEU A 98 -10.89 21.45 17.36
CA LEU A 98 -10.67 21.40 15.91
C LEU A 98 -11.93 20.91 15.18
N SER A 99 -12.54 19.81 15.61
CA SER A 99 -13.75 19.25 14.98
C SER A 99 -14.94 20.20 15.03
N GLN A 100 -15.12 20.90 16.14
CA GLN A 100 -16.19 21.87 16.29
C GLN A 100 -15.98 23.07 15.36
N LYS A 101 -14.78 23.65 15.35
CA LYS A 101 -14.43 24.80 14.53
C LYS A 101 -14.47 24.47 13.02
N MET A 102 -13.96 23.29 12.63
CA MET A 102 -14.08 22.76 11.26
C MET A 102 -15.55 22.69 10.81
N LYS A 103 -16.45 22.23 11.68
CA LYS A 103 -17.89 22.16 11.37
C LYS A 103 -18.53 23.55 11.23
N GLU A 104 -18.16 24.49 12.10
CA GLU A 104 -18.65 25.88 12.05
C GLU A 104 -18.20 26.58 10.77
N GLU A 105 -16.95 26.38 10.36
CA GLU A 105 -16.34 27.02 9.19
C GLU A 105 -16.51 26.23 7.88
N LYS A 106 -17.02 24.99 7.97
CA LYS A 106 -17.15 24.04 6.85
C LYS A 106 -15.80 23.79 6.16
N LYS A 107 -14.77 23.54 6.96
CA LYS A 107 -13.40 23.26 6.52
C LYS A 107 -12.97 21.86 6.92
N ASP A 108 -12.10 21.26 6.12
CA ASP A 108 -11.49 19.96 6.38
C ASP A 108 -9.99 20.13 6.64
N TRP A 109 -9.64 20.46 7.88
CA TRP A 109 -8.24 20.64 8.28
C TRP A 109 -7.52 19.32 8.52
N ILE A 110 -8.16 18.37 9.20
CA ILE A 110 -7.59 17.04 9.44
C ILE A 110 -8.01 16.11 8.30
N THR A 111 -7.04 15.54 7.59
CA THR A 111 -7.27 14.63 6.46
C THR A 111 -7.26 13.16 6.90
N SER A 112 -6.55 12.86 7.99
CA SER A 112 -6.54 11.53 8.59
C SER A 112 -7.88 11.18 9.25
N SER A 113 -8.37 9.96 9.00
CA SER A 113 -9.51 9.42 9.73
C SER A 113 -9.09 9.03 11.15
N PRO A 114 -9.94 9.21 12.18
CA PRO A 114 -9.65 8.71 13.53
C PRO A 114 -9.36 7.20 13.60
N ALA A 115 -9.87 6.41 12.63
CA ALA A 115 -9.60 4.99 12.54
C ALA A 115 -8.23 4.64 11.95
N HIS A 116 -7.61 5.60 11.25
CA HIS A 116 -6.35 5.46 10.52
C HIS A 116 -5.26 6.40 11.07
N VAL A 117 -5.42 6.88 12.30
CA VAL A 117 -4.39 7.66 13.00
C VAL A 117 -3.15 6.80 13.17
N ILE A 118 -2.01 7.36 12.79
CA ILE A 118 -0.71 6.72 12.97
C ILE A 118 -0.36 6.84 14.45
N ARG A 119 -0.02 5.71 15.08
CA ARG A 119 0.44 5.67 16.47
C ARG A 119 1.95 5.64 16.52
N LYS A 120 2.54 6.51 17.34
CA LYS A 120 3.98 6.60 17.53
C LYS A 120 4.32 6.59 19.00
N GLY A 121 4.60 5.40 19.54
CA GLY A 121 4.66 5.23 20.99
C GLY A 121 3.30 5.61 21.61
N ASP A 122 3.31 6.61 22.48
CA ASP A 122 2.10 7.16 23.11
C ASP A 122 1.46 8.33 22.32
N ASP A 123 2.12 8.78 21.25
CA ASP A 123 1.69 9.90 20.42
C ASP A 123 0.79 9.46 19.27
N TYR A 124 -0.06 10.39 18.85
CA TYR A 124 -0.98 10.27 17.73
C TYR A 124 -0.59 11.27 16.65
N VAL A 125 -0.29 10.75 15.47
CA VAL A 125 0.06 11.56 14.30
C VAL A 125 -1.19 11.73 13.42
N PHE A 126 -1.63 12.98 13.30
CA PHE A 126 -2.77 13.36 12.46
C PHE A 126 -2.26 14.10 11.23
N THR A 127 -2.56 13.59 10.05
CA THR A 127 -2.28 14.31 8.80
C THR A 127 -3.28 15.45 8.62
N VAL A 128 -2.76 16.58 8.13
CA VAL A 128 -3.52 17.82 7.95
C VAL A 128 -3.39 18.34 6.52
N SER A 129 -4.43 19.02 6.04
CA SER A 129 -4.46 19.57 4.69
C SER A 129 -3.48 20.74 4.54
N GLU A 130 -2.96 20.95 3.33
CA GLU A 130 -2.09 22.10 3.03
C GLU A 130 -2.80 23.44 3.26
N GLN A 131 -4.13 23.46 3.13
CA GLN A 131 -4.95 24.63 3.44
C GLN A 131 -4.96 24.95 4.94
N ALA A 132 -4.96 23.93 5.80
CA ALA A 132 -4.96 24.12 7.26
C ALA A 132 -3.72 24.89 7.73
N VAL A 133 -2.57 24.64 7.10
CA VAL A 133 -1.29 25.29 7.46
C VAL A 133 -1.30 26.81 7.23
N GLN A 134 -2.23 27.31 6.42
CA GLN A 134 -2.41 28.73 6.14
C GLN A 134 -3.65 29.32 6.85
N ASP A 135 -4.34 28.53 7.66
CA ASP A 135 -5.60 28.90 8.29
C ASP A 135 -5.37 29.47 9.69
N GLU A 136 -5.64 30.76 9.87
CA GLU A 136 -5.40 31.46 11.14
C GLU A 136 -6.15 30.84 12.32
N ASN A 137 -7.39 30.38 12.12
CA ASN A 137 -8.17 29.76 13.20
C ASN A 137 -7.61 28.39 13.58
N PHE A 138 -7.13 27.63 12.60
CA PHE A 138 -6.45 26.36 12.87
C PHE A 138 -5.17 26.60 13.68
N LEU A 139 -4.33 27.54 13.23
CA LEU A 139 -3.06 27.86 13.88
C LEU A 139 -3.26 28.44 15.30
N GLU A 140 -4.26 29.30 15.51
CA GLU A 140 -4.61 29.83 16.85
C GLU A 140 -5.00 28.71 17.83
N ILE A 141 -5.76 27.71 17.36
CA ILE A 141 -6.09 26.54 18.17
C ILE A 141 -4.82 25.77 18.53
N LEU A 142 -3.90 25.54 17.58
CA LEU A 142 -2.68 24.81 17.88
C LEU A 142 -1.76 25.55 18.86
N ASP A 143 -1.61 26.88 18.71
CA ASP A 143 -0.78 27.73 19.56
C ASP A 143 -1.22 27.71 21.03
N LYS A 144 -2.54 27.68 21.26
CA LYS A 144 -3.13 27.55 22.61
C LYS A 144 -2.65 26.29 23.37
N TYR A 145 -2.31 25.23 22.64
CA TYR A 145 -1.85 23.95 23.21
C TYR A 145 -0.35 23.70 22.95
N ASP A 146 0.39 24.71 22.46
CA ASP A 146 1.82 24.59 22.11
C ASP A 146 2.11 23.45 21.11
N ILE A 147 1.19 23.22 20.17
CA ILE A 147 1.33 22.19 19.14
C ILE A 147 1.86 22.81 17.85
N GLN A 148 2.87 22.18 17.28
CA GLN A 148 3.47 22.62 16.03
C GLN A 148 2.98 21.78 14.86
N VAL A 149 2.69 22.44 13.73
CA VAL A 149 2.56 21.77 12.44
C VAL A 149 3.95 21.40 11.95
N LYS A 150 4.12 20.12 11.64
CA LYS A 150 5.36 19.57 11.09
C LYS A 150 5.16 19.17 9.63
N LYS A 151 6.25 19.12 8.86
CA LYS A 151 6.24 18.70 7.45
C LYS A 151 6.96 17.36 7.30
N SER A 152 6.28 16.36 6.74
CA SER A 152 6.89 15.04 6.53
C SER A 152 7.97 15.09 5.44
N THR A 153 9.02 14.30 5.64
CA THR A 153 10.02 14.06 4.58
C THR A 153 9.60 12.83 3.80
N TRP A 154 9.38 13.00 2.49
CA TRP A 154 9.03 11.89 1.61
C TRP A 154 10.22 11.42 0.81
N CYS A 155 10.43 10.11 0.82
CA CYS A 155 11.44 9.45 0.00
C CYS A 155 10.78 8.51 -0.99
N TYR A 156 11.33 8.48 -2.20
CA TYR A 156 10.92 7.58 -3.25
C TYR A 156 12.06 6.61 -3.56
N ILE A 157 11.74 5.31 -3.51
CA ILE A 157 12.63 4.23 -3.85
C ILE A 157 12.16 3.62 -5.16
N ARG A 158 13.08 3.52 -6.11
CA ARG A 158 12.88 2.78 -7.36
C ARG A 158 13.69 1.50 -7.33
N PHE A 159 13.05 0.36 -7.54
CA PHE A 159 13.76 -0.91 -7.63
C PHE A 159 14.41 -1.10 -9.01
N GLU A 160 15.67 -1.51 -9.02
CA GLU A 160 16.53 -1.59 -10.20
C GLU A 160 17.26 -2.95 -10.25
N ASP A 161 16.53 -4.05 -10.45
CA ASP A 161 17.13 -5.39 -10.60
C ASP A 161 17.55 -5.69 -12.05
N GLY A 162 18.60 -5.00 -12.53
CA GLY A 162 19.18 -5.23 -13.85
C GLY A 162 18.20 -4.99 -15.00
N SER A 163 17.70 -6.06 -15.64
CA SER A 163 16.69 -5.96 -16.71
C SER A 163 15.26 -5.80 -16.19
N LYS A 164 15.04 -5.88 -14.88
CA LYS A 164 13.74 -5.77 -14.22
C LYS A 164 13.72 -4.57 -13.27
N ASN A 165 12.85 -3.62 -13.55
CA ASN A 165 12.64 -2.45 -12.70
C ASN A 165 11.51 -2.70 -11.66
N TRP A 166 11.42 -3.92 -11.13
CA TRP A 166 10.37 -4.35 -10.20
C TRP A 166 10.84 -5.55 -9.37
N ILE A 167 10.18 -5.76 -8.23
CA ILE A 167 10.42 -6.87 -7.30
C ILE A 167 9.12 -7.64 -7.03
N PRO A 168 9.21 -8.93 -6.67
CA PRO A 168 8.06 -9.69 -6.20
C PRO A 168 7.32 -8.97 -5.06
N GLU A 169 5.98 -8.96 -5.11
CA GLU A 169 5.17 -8.39 -4.02
C GLU A 169 5.53 -8.97 -2.65
N LYS A 170 5.80 -10.28 -2.58
CA LYS A 170 6.20 -10.94 -1.32
C LYS A 170 7.44 -10.29 -0.70
N ASP A 171 8.42 -9.93 -1.53
CA ASP A 171 9.63 -9.26 -1.07
C ASP A 171 9.33 -7.81 -0.68
N ALA A 172 8.50 -7.10 -1.46
CA ALA A 172 8.08 -5.74 -1.15
C ALA A 172 7.32 -5.65 0.19
N ILE A 173 6.38 -6.56 0.45
CA ILE A 173 5.63 -6.66 1.71
C ILE A 173 6.57 -6.96 2.87
N ARG A 174 7.54 -7.88 2.69
CA ARG A 174 8.55 -8.15 3.73
C ARG A 174 9.33 -6.88 4.05
N ILE A 175 9.89 -6.21 3.04
CA ILE A 175 10.67 -4.97 3.21
C ILE A 175 9.83 -3.90 3.92
N LYS A 176 8.60 -3.68 3.46
CA LYS A 176 7.65 -2.77 4.09
C LYS A 176 7.47 -3.08 5.58
N SER A 177 7.20 -4.33 5.93
CA SER A 177 6.96 -4.74 7.32
C SER A 177 8.19 -4.57 8.23
N GLU A 178 9.40 -4.66 7.69
CA GLU A 178 10.63 -4.43 8.44
C GLU A 178 10.90 -2.94 8.63
N LEU A 179 10.71 -2.13 7.58
CA LEU A 179 10.86 -0.68 7.63
C LEU A 179 9.84 -0.02 8.56
N GLU A 180 8.58 -0.49 8.58
CA GLU A 180 7.53 0.05 9.47
C GLU A 180 7.84 -0.08 10.96
N LYS A 181 8.83 -0.89 11.34
CA LYS A 181 9.32 -0.96 12.73
C LYS A 181 10.19 0.23 13.12
N ASN A 182 10.67 1.01 12.16
CA ASN A 182 11.54 2.14 12.41
C ASN A 182 10.77 3.31 13.04
N GLU A 183 11.34 3.90 14.09
CA GLU A 183 10.72 5.00 14.82
C GLU A 183 10.70 6.34 14.07
N ASN A 184 11.28 6.46 12.89
CA ASN A 184 11.16 7.67 12.08
C ASN A 184 10.22 7.51 10.89
N ILE A 185 9.68 6.30 10.65
CA ILE A 185 8.75 6.03 9.54
C ILE A 185 7.30 6.10 10.01
N PHE A 186 6.47 6.82 9.25
CA PHE A 186 5.03 6.94 9.51
C PHE A 186 4.19 6.04 8.62
N SER A 187 4.53 5.95 7.34
CA SER A 187 3.78 5.16 6.37
C SER A 187 4.63 4.77 5.18
N ILE A 188 4.25 3.68 4.51
CA ILE A 188 4.91 3.16 3.31
C ILE A 188 3.84 2.75 2.29
N TYR A 189 3.98 3.25 1.06
CA TYR A 189 3.09 2.92 -0.06
C TYR A 189 3.88 2.17 -1.12
N LEU A 190 3.33 1.04 -1.58
CA LEU A 190 3.88 0.23 -2.66
C LEU A 190 3.19 0.59 -3.96
N ASP A 191 3.97 0.85 -5.02
CA ASP A 191 3.46 1.11 -6.35
C ASP A 191 3.60 -0.15 -7.23
N TYR A 192 2.47 -0.64 -7.72
CA TYR A 192 2.36 -1.90 -8.45
C TYR A 192 2.41 -1.67 -9.96
N ARG A 193 3.08 -2.58 -10.66
CA ARG A 193 3.10 -2.62 -12.12
C ARG A 193 2.13 -3.66 -12.62
N TYR A 194 1.16 -3.20 -13.39
CA TYR A 194 0.14 -4.00 -14.07
C TYR A 194 0.57 -4.35 -15.49
#